data_AF-A0A939VGB9-F1
#
_entry.id   AF-A0A939VGB9-F1
#
_cell.length_a   1.000
_cell.length_b   1.000
_cell.length_c   1.000
_cell.angle_alpha   90.00
_cell.angle_beta   90.00
_cell.angle_gamma   90.00
#
_symmetry.space_group_name_H-M   'P 1'
#
loop_
_entity.id
_entity.type
_entity.pdbx_description
1 polymer ?
#
loop_
_entity_poly.entity_id
_entity_poly.type
_entity_poly.pdbx_seq_one_letter_code
_entity_poly.pdbx_strand_id
1 'polypeptide(L)' 'MATYTITLNERTTSGKALIEYLNALGILMHKVSAKEKSSYLSSQEDKLAGRIEKFSSSEEMFESLGI' A
#
# COMPACT_ATOMS: atom_id res chain seq x y z
N MET A 1 -26.34 -19.50 -2.84
CA MET A 1 -25.42 -18.84 -1.90
C MET A 1 -25.94 -17.43 -1.71
N ALA A 2 -26.41 -17.07 -0.51
CA ALA A 2 -26.98 -15.75 -0.25
C ALA A 2 -25.88 -14.81 0.23
N THR A 3 -25.77 -13.63 -0.40
CA THR A 3 -24.83 -12.58 0.02
C THR A 3 -25.56 -11.61 0.93
N TYR A 4 -25.04 -11.39 2.13
CA TYR A 4 -25.56 -10.41 3.08
C TYR A 4 -24.59 -9.23 3.19
N THR A 5 -25.11 -8.02 3.09
CA THR A 5 -24.35 -6.78 3.28
C THR A 5 -24.62 -6.26 4.68
N ILE A 6 -23.56 -6.03 5.46
CA ILE A 6 -23.65 -5.42 6.79
C ILE A 6 -22.92 -4.07 6.72
N THR A 7 -23.60 -3.00 7.12
CA THR A 7 -22.98 -1.67 7.24
C THR A 7 -22.54 -1.46 8.68
N LEU A 8 -21.25 -1.20 8.89
CA LEU A 8 -20.67 -0.99 10.21
C LEU A 8 -20.16 0.45 10.34
N ASN A 9 -20.38 1.04 11.51
CA ASN A 9 -19.84 2.35 11.85
C ASN A 9 -18.57 2.18 12.70
N GLU A 10 -17.41 2.40 12.09
CA GLU A 10 -16.09 2.24 12.71
C GLU A 10 -15.82 3.23 13.85
N ARG A 11 -16.59 4.32 13.93
CA ARG A 11 -16.45 5.34 14.99
C ARG A 11 -17.06 4.90 16.32
N THR A 12 -17.84 3.82 16.32
CA THR A 12 -18.44 3.25 17.53
C THR A 12 -17.52 2.20 18.12
N THR A 13 -17.47 2.12 19.46
CA THR A 13 -16.67 1.11 20.19
C THR A 13 -17.02 -0.31 19.76
N SER A 14 -18.30 -0.61 19.58
CA SER A 14 -18.78 -1.91 19.11
C SER A 14 -18.41 -2.20 17.64
N GLY A 15 -18.48 -1.21 16.76
CA GLY A 15 -18.08 -1.36 15.36
C GLY A 15 -16.59 -1.64 15.21
N LYS A 16 -15.76 -0.93 15.98
CA LYS A 16 -14.31 -1.14 16.01
C LYS A 16 -13.94 -2.53 16.55
N ALA A 17 -14.55 -2.95 17.66
CA ALA A 17 -14.30 -4.27 18.26
C ALA A 17 -14.67 -5.41 17.30
N LEU A 18 -15.76 -5.27 16.54
CA LEU A 18 -16.15 -6.27 15.54
C LEU A 18 -15.15 -6.36 14.39
N ILE A 19 -14.65 -5.22 13.89
CA ILE A 19 -13.62 -5.19 12.83
C ILE A 19 -12.33 -5.82 13.34
N GLU A 20 -11.89 -5.50 14.55
CA GLU A 20 -10.71 -6.11 15.18
C GLU A 20 -10.85 -7.62 15.34
N TYR A 21 -12.03 -8.10 15.78
CA TYR A 21 -12.33 -9.52 15.90
C TYR A 21 -12.29 -10.24 14.54
N LEU A 22 -12.92 -9.66 13.52
CA LEU A 22 -12.94 -10.23 12.18
C LEU A 22 -11.56 -10.21 11.50
N ASN A 23 -10.73 -9.21 11.81
CA ASN A 23 -9.33 -9.15 11.39
C ASN A 23 -8.48 -10.22 12.09
N ALA A 24 -8.66 -10.42 13.40
CA ALA A 24 -7.92 -11.43 14.16
C ALA A 24 -8.22 -12.85 13.67
N LEU A 25 -9.43 -13.10 13.17
CA LEU A 25 -9.81 -14.37 12.55
C LEU A 25 -9.25 -14.56 11.14
N GLY A 26 -8.64 -13.54 10.53
CA GLY A 26 -8.11 -13.59 9.16
C GLY A 26 -9.18 -13.73 8.07
N ILE A 27 -10.46 -13.51 8.42
CA ILE A 27 -11.60 -13.64 7.50
C ILE A 27 -11.72 -12.40 6.61
N LEU A 28 -11.29 -11.25 7.11
CA LEU A 28 -11.26 -10.01 6.33
C LEU A 28 -10.05 -10.01 5.40
N MET A 29 -10.27 -10.42 4.15
CA MET A 29 -9.40 -9.98 3.05
C MET A 29 -9.65 -8.50 2.81
N HIS A 30 -8.84 -7.64 3.43
CA HIS A 30 -8.69 -6.27 2.94
C HIS A 30 -8.15 -6.35 1.52
N LYS A 31 -9.01 -6.11 0.52
CA LYS A 31 -8.57 -5.67 -0.79
C LYS A 31 -7.98 -4.27 -0.58
N VAL A 32 -6.71 -4.23 -0.15
CA VAL A 32 -5.93 -2.99 -0.15
C VAL A 32 -5.93 -2.53 -1.60
N SER A 33 -6.73 -1.50 -1.89
CA SER A 33 -6.74 -0.88 -3.19
C SER A 33 -5.31 -0.41 -3.45
N ALA A 34 -4.77 -0.73 -4.62
CA ALA A 34 -3.41 -0.34 -5.01
C ALA A 34 -3.12 1.16 -4.89
N LYS A 35 -4.17 2.00 -4.72
CA LYS A 35 -4.07 3.43 -4.42
C LYS A 35 -3.55 3.78 -3.02
N GLU A 36 -3.47 2.82 -2.09
CA GLU A 36 -2.90 3.03 -0.74
C GLU A 36 -1.47 2.48 -0.60
N LYS A 37 -0.77 2.17 -1.69
CA LYS A 37 0.68 1.98 -1.60
C LYS A 37 1.31 3.34 -1.31
N SER A 38 1.70 3.55 -0.05
CA SER A 38 2.54 4.69 0.36
C SER A 38 3.69 4.87 -0.63
N SER A 39 3.98 6.11 -1.01
CA SER A 39 5.07 6.45 -1.94
C SER A 39 6.40 5.77 -1.57
N TYR A 40 6.62 5.56 -0.27
CA TYR A 40 7.76 4.83 0.26
C TYR A 40 7.82 3.36 -0.19
N LEU A 41 6.68 2.65 -0.18
CA LEU A 41 6.62 1.25 -0.59
C LEU A 41 6.82 1.09 -2.09
N SER A 42 6.27 1.99 -2.91
CA SER A 42 6.57 2.02 -4.34
C SER A 42 8.04 2.32 -4.61
N SER A 43 8.67 3.26 -3.90
CA SER A 43 10.09 3.55 -4.05
C SER A 43 10.99 2.38 -3.63
N GLN A 44 10.59 1.61 -2.61
CA GLN A 44 11.28 0.37 -2.22
C GLN A 44 11.18 -0.70 -3.32
N GLU A 45 9.99 -0.88 -3.90
CA GLU A 45 9.78 -1.80 -5.03
C GLU A 45 10.59 -1.39 -6.26
N ASP A 46 10.68 -0.09 -6.57
CA ASP A 46 11.46 0.41 -7.70
C ASP A 46 12.96 0.25 -7.49
N LYS A 47 13.43 0.38 -6.24
CA LYS A 47 14.82 0.08 -5.87
C LYS A 47 15.14 -1.41 -6.06
N LEU A 48 14.23 -2.30 -5.68
CA LEU A 48 14.40 -3.75 -5.83
C LEU A 48 14.27 -4.20 -7.29
N ALA A 49 13.38 -3.58 -8.06
CA ALA A 49 13.18 -3.85 -9.47
C ALA A 49 14.28 -3.26 -10.38
N GLY A 50 15.26 -2.55 -9.80
CA GLY A 50 16.35 -1.93 -10.57
C GLY A 50 15.90 -0.76 -11.45
N ARG A 51 14.75 -0.16 -11.15
CA ARG A 51 14.20 1.00 -11.89
C ARG A 51 14.71 2.34 -11.38
N ILE A 52 15.58 2.33 -10.37
CA ILE A 52 16.22 3.52 -9.80
C ILE A 52 17.70 3.47 -10.13
N GLU A 53 18.16 4.43 -10.93
CA GLU A 53 19.57 4.69 -11.15
C GLU A 53 20.12 5.61 -10.05
N LYS A 54 21.33 5.33 -9.61
CA LYS A 54 22.03 6.13 -8.62
C LYS A 54 23.22 6.79 -9.29
N PHE A 55 23.29 8.10 -9.19
CA PHE A 55 24.41 8.90 -9.67
C PHE A 55 25.15 9.48 -8.48
N SER A 56 26.47 9.54 -8.58
CA SER A 56 27.35 10.06 -7.54
C SER A 56 27.40 11.59 -7.56
N SER A 57 27.08 12.20 -8.71
CA SER A 57 26.98 13.63 -8.92
C SER A 57 25.88 13.97 -9.92
N SER A 58 25.46 15.23 -9.94
CA SER A 58 24.51 15.72 -10.95
C SER A 58 25.10 15.72 -12.36
N GLU A 59 26.40 15.95 -12.53
CA GLU A 59 27.06 15.90 -13.85
C GLU A 59 27.01 14.50 -14.46
N GLU A 60 27.24 13.45 -13.66
CA GLU A 60 27.14 12.05 -14.11
C GLU A 60 25.71 11.70 -14.56
N MET A 61 24.70 12.25 -13.87
CA MET A 61 23.30 12.10 -14.25
C MET A 61 22.99 12.77 -15.59
N PHE A 62 23.49 13.98 -15.83
CA PHE A 62 23.27 14.71 -17.08
C PHE A 62 23.94 14.02 -18.27
N GLU A 63 25.17 13.55 -18.11
CA GLU A 63 25.87 12.75 -19.13
C GLU A 63 25.09 11.47 -19.48
N SER A 64 24.56 10.76 -18.49
CA SER A 64 23.75 9.57 -18.70
C SER A 64 22.42 9.84 -19.43
N LEU A 65 21.86 11.04 -19.27
CA LEU A 65 20.61 11.47 -19.91
C LEU A 65 20.83 12.12 -21.27
N GLY A 66 22.09 12.35 -21.66
CA GLY A 66 22.46 12.97 -22.94
C GLY A 66 22.05 14.44 -23.06
N ILE A 67 21.95 15.15 -21.93
CA ILE A 67 21.58 16.56 -21.81
C ILE A 67 22.66 17.37 -21.09
#